data_AF-A0A3P7MQ63-F1
#
_entry.id   AF-A0A3P7MQ63-F1
#
_cell.length_a   1.000
_cell.length_b   1.000
_cell.length_c   1.000
_cell.angle_alpha   90.00
_cell.angle_beta   90.00
_cell.angle_gamma   90.00
#
_symmetry.space_group_name_H-M   'P 1'
#
loop_
_entity.id
_entity.type
_entity.pdbx_description
1 polymer ?
#
loop_
_entity_poly.entity_id
_entity_poly.type
_entity_poly.pdbx_seq_one_letter_code
_entity_poly.pdbx_strand_id
1 'polypeptide(L)'
;MRNFKIKQKKTKAKYIECSDCNCSDFTDSVKLGEGAFGEVYRVRYKNEFIALKVRSRLYPQSLFFAWETYNKNCISDNDHPSAYDSNQHYLLLAFEEGGIDLAHYMVENTLQGYSIAYQMIIALSVAECRLSFEHRDLHCGNVLIKKIDPGVSINGNEIHLASHGVLVKIIDFSFSKLSKGIQFCNFLIVSKMHQI
;
A
#
# COMPACT_ATOMS: atom_id res chain seq x y z
N MET A 1 14.64 -0.83 -32.78
CA MET A 1 14.04 0.14 -31.84
C MET A 1 12.61 0.38 -32.24
N ARG A 2 11.64 -0.12 -31.47
CA ARG A 2 10.22 0.23 -31.67
C ARG A 2 9.68 0.75 -30.35
N ASN A 3 9.18 1.98 -30.41
CA ASN A 3 8.52 2.68 -29.31
C ASN A 3 7.21 1.98 -28.97
N PHE A 4 6.99 1.69 -27.69
CA PHE A 4 5.73 1.17 -27.19
C PHE A 4 5.07 2.21 -26.28
N LYS A 5 3.86 2.61 -26.65
CA LYS A 5 2.97 3.44 -25.82
C LYS A 5 1.75 2.60 -25.46
N ILE A 6 1.54 2.39 -24.16
CA ILE A 6 0.25 1.94 -23.60
C ILE A 6 -0.11 2.91 -22.46
N LYS A 7 -1.37 3.33 -22.41
CA LYS A 7 -1.92 4.30 -21.44
C LYS A 7 -1.98 3.68 -20.04
N GLN A 8 -1.04 4.07 -19.17
CA GLN A 8 -1.04 3.77 -17.74
C GLN A 8 -2.14 4.56 -17.01
N LYS A 9 -2.93 3.91 -16.13
CA LYS A 9 -3.32 4.60 -14.88
C LYS A 9 -2.14 4.42 -13.94
N LYS A 10 -1.22 5.40 -13.95
CA LYS A 10 -0.06 5.43 -13.05
C LYS A 10 -0.56 5.33 -11.61
N THR A 11 -0.24 4.26 -10.89
CA THR A 11 -0.27 4.31 -9.43
C THR A 11 0.80 5.32 -9.01
N LYS A 12 0.36 6.55 -8.71
CA LYS A 12 1.21 7.60 -8.17
C LYS A 12 1.15 7.46 -6.66
N ALA A 13 2.15 6.84 -6.05
CA ALA A 13 2.49 7.23 -4.68
C ALA A 13 2.84 8.72 -4.77
N LYS A 14 2.01 9.58 -4.19
CA LYS A 14 2.28 11.01 -4.12
C LYS A 14 2.80 11.30 -2.73
N TYR A 15 4.02 11.81 -2.68
CA TYR A 15 4.45 12.58 -1.54
C TYR A 15 3.63 13.87 -1.52
N ILE A 16 3.03 14.17 -0.38
CA ILE A 16 2.34 15.43 -0.14
C ILE A 16 2.99 16.00 1.10
N GLU A 17 3.73 17.10 0.96
CA GLU A 17 4.20 17.83 2.13
C GLU A 17 2.99 18.39 2.88
N CYS A 18 3.02 18.31 4.21
CA CYS A 18 1.91 18.81 5.03
C CYS A 18 1.66 20.31 4.84
N SER A 19 2.66 21.07 4.38
CA SER A 19 2.53 22.48 3.98
C SER A 19 1.67 22.68 2.72
N ASP A 20 1.54 21.65 1.88
CA ASP A 20 0.86 21.71 0.58
C ASP A 20 -0.58 21.16 0.62
N CYS A 21 -1.01 20.57 1.74
CA CYS A 21 -2.37 20.06 1.92
C CYS A 21 -3.09 20.78 3.06
N ASN A 22 -4.27 21.30 2.76
CA ASN A 22 -5.13 21.87 3.79
C ASN A 22 -5.82 20.72 4.53
N CYS A 23 -5.95 20.81 5.85
CA CYS A 23 -6.52 19.74 6.69
C CYS A 23 -7.97 19.38 6.31
N SER A 24 -8.65 20.23 5.53
CA SER A 24 -9.99 20.02 4.97
C SER A 24 -10.07 19.06 3.78
N ASP A 25 -8.94 18.67 3.18
CA ASP A 25 -8.94 17.92 1.92
C ASP A 25 -9.24 16.42 2.10
N PHE A 26 -9.18 15.92 3.33
CA PHE A 26 -9.38 14.51 3.67
C PHE A 26 -10.72 14.28 4.37
N THR A 27 -11.60 13.54 3.71
CA THR A 27 -12.94 13.20 4.19
C THR A 27 -13.11 11.69 4.34
N ASP A 28 -14.21 11.23 4.94
CA ASP A 28 -14.55 9.80 5.11
C ASP A 28 -13.40 8.95 5.68
N SER A 29 -12.79 9.47 6.73
CA SER A 29 -11.58 8.89 7.32
C SER A 29 -11.89 7.70 8.21
N VAL A 30 -11.18 6.60 7.99
CA VAL A 30 -11.26 5.37 8.80
C VAL A 30 -9.85 4.89 9.09
N LYS A 31 -9.49 4.68 10.36
CA LYS A 31 -8.19 4.11 10.72
C LYS A 31 -8.22 2.62 10.34
N LEU A 32 -7.28 2.22 9.48
CA LEU A 32 -7.14 0.85 8.99
C LEU A 32 -6.21 0.02 9.88
N GLY A 33 -5.22 0.65 10.50
CA GLY A 33 -4.26 -0.04 11.35
C GLY A 33 -3.12 0.87 11.77
N GLU A 34 -2.18 0.29 12.51
CA GLU A 34 -1.05 0.99 13.09
C GLU A 34 0.19 0.10 13.24
N GLY A 35 1.35 0.73 13.43
CA GLY A 35 2.60 0.06 13.76
C GLY A 35 3.68 1.03 14.23
N ALA A 36 4.88 0.50 14.48
CA ALA A 36 6.02 1.27 15.01
C ALA A 36 6.37 2.52 14.17
N PHE A 37 6.02 2.53 12.88
CA PHE A 37 6.38 3.59 11.93
C PHE A 37 5.23 4.53 11.56
N GLY A 38 4.02 4.33 12.07
CA GLY A 38 2.91 5.22 11.74
C GLY A 38 1.55 4.63 11.98
N GLU A 39 0.60 5.43 11.55
CA GLU A 39 -0.81 5.08 11.50
C GLU A 39 -1.23 5.04 10.04
N VAL A 40 -2.18 4.17 9.70
CA VAL A 40 -2.68 4.04 8.34
C VAL A 40 -4.17 4.31 8.35
N TYR A 41 -4.60 5.24 7.50
CA TYR A 41 -5.99 5.65 7.35
C TYR A 41 -6.48 5.42 5.93
N ARG A 42 -7.72 4.98 5.77
CA ARG A 42 -8.46 5.12 4.52
C ARG A 42 -9.12 6.49 4.52
N VAL A 43 -8.89 7.30 3.49
CA VAL A 43 -9.52 8.62 3.34
C VAL A 43 -9.99 8.84 1.92
N ARG A 44 -11.00 9.68 1.74
CA ARG A 44 -11.39 10.23 0.44
C ARG A 44 -10.65 11.55 0.20
N TYR A 45 -9.84 11.58 -0.86
CA TYR A 45 -9.09 12.74 -1.33
C TYR A 45 -9.34 12.94 -2.82
N LYS A 46 -9.78 14.14 -3.24
CA LYS A 46 -10.10 14.45 -4.66
C LYS A 46 -11.02 13.40 -5.32
N ASN A 47 -12.05 12.95 -4.57
CA ASN A 47 -13.03 11.93 -4.96
C ASN A 47 -12.48 10.51 -5.21
N GLU A 48 -11.26 10.20 -4.78
CA GLU A 48 -10.73 8.84 -4.79
C GLU A 48 -10.42 8.39 -3.36
N PHE A 49 -10.64 7.10 -3.07
CA PHE A 49 -10.19 6.50 -1.83
C PHE A 49 -8.70 6.16 -1.92
N ILE A 50 -7.96 6.63 -0.92
CA ILE A 50 -6.52 6.39 -0.77
C ILE A 50 -6.26 5.84 0.64
N ALA A 51 -5.18 5.07 0.77
CA ALA A 51 -4.59 4.77 2.05
C ALA A 51 -3.52 5.84 2.36
N LEU A 52 -3.62 6.46 3.52
CA LEU A 52 -2.76 7.53 4.00
C LEU A 52 -1.96 7.01 5.20
N LYS A 53 -0.64 6.82 5.03
CA LYS A 53 0.26 6.57 6.17
C LYS A 53 0.64 7.92 6.76
N VAL A 54 0.34 8.08 8.05
CA VAL A 54 0.49 9.32 8.80
C VAL A 54 1.39 9.07 9.99
N ARG A 55 2.38 9.94 10.12
CA ARG A 55 2.88 10.43 11.41
C ARG A 55 2.56 11.92 11.34
N SER A 56 1.73 12.48 12.21
CA SER A 56 1.39 13.93 12.22
C SER A 56 1.10 14.40 13.65
N ARG A 57 1.05 15.72 13.87
CA ARG A 57 0.48 16.40 15.05
C ARG A 57 -0.84 17.08 14.69
N LEU A 58 -0.90 17.71 13.51
CA LEU A 58 -2.16 18.23 12.96
C LEU A 58 -2.85 17.07 12.25
N TYR A 59 -3.63 16.33 13.03
CA TYR A 59 -4.62 15.44 12.47
C TYR A 59 -5.74 16.31 11.92
N PRO A 60 -6.01 16.28 10.61
CA PRO A 60 -7.34 16.63 10.13
C PRO A 60 -8.38 16.09 11.09
N GLN A 61 -9.37 16.90 11.42
CA GLN A 61 -10.38 16.54 12.41
C GLN A 61 -11.01 15.16 12.11
N SER A 62 -11.16 14.83 10.83
CA SER A 62 -11.59 13.53 10.34
C SER A 62 -10.66 12.37 10.72
N LEU A 63 -9.34 12.52 10.61
CA LEU A 63 -8.37 11.51 11.05
C LEU A 63 -8.34 11.37 12.58
N PHE A 64 -8.44 12.48 13.30
CA PHE A 64 -8.46 12.49 14.77
C PHE A 64 -9.67 11.69 15.30
N PHE A 65 -10.87 11.95 14.77
CA PHE A 65 -12.06 11.18 15.14
C PHE A 65 -11.97 9.70 14.72
N ALA A 66 -11.34 9.41 13.58
CA ALA A 66 -11.09 8.04 13.16
C ALA A 66 -10.15 7.31 14.14
N TRP A 67 -9.13 8.00 14.66
CA TRP A 67 -8.25 7.48 15.69
C TRP A 67 -9.02 7.16 16.98
N GLU A 68 -9.80 8.11 17.50
CA GLU A 68 -10.56 7.91 18.74
C GLU A 68 -11.56 6.76 18.63
N THR A 69 -12.22 6.63 17.47
CA THR A 69 -13.14 5.54 17.19
C THR A 69 -12.41 4.19 17.19
N TYR A 70 -11.25 4.11 16.54
CA TYR A 70 -10.43 2.90 16.55
C TYR A 70 -9.94 2.54 17.95
N ASN A 71 -9.41 3.51 18.69
CA ASN A 71 -8.90 3.30 20.05
C ASN A 71 -9.98 2.76 20.99
N LYS A 72 -11.23 3.24 20.87
CA LYS A 72 -12.36 2.70 21.65
C LYS A 72 -12.66 1.23 21.37
N ASN A 73 -12.42 0.77 20.14
CA ASN A 73 -12.77 -0.59 19.71
C ASN A 73 -11.62 -1.58 19.83
N CYS A 74 -10.39 -1.13 19.59
CA CYS A 74 -9.22 -1.98 19.41
C CYS A 74 -8.13 -1.74 20.47
N ILE A 75 -8.22 -0.66 21.26
CA ILE A 75 -7.16 -0.15 22.15
C ILE A 75 -5.87 0.10 21.36
N SER A 76 -5.57 1.37 21.09
CA SER A 76 -4.38 1.77 20.34
C SER A 76 -3.11 1.50 21.14
N ASP A 77 -2.11 0.88 20.50
CA ASP A 77 -0.76 0.70 21.04
C ASP A 77 0.07 1.99 20.92
N ASN A 78 -0.31 2.89 20.01
CA ASN A 78 0.31 4.21 19.88
C ASN A 78 -0.29 5.22 20.87
N ASP A 79 0.55 6.17 21.31
CA ASP A 79 0.11 7.33 22.08
C ASP A 79 -0.97 8.13 21.34
N HIS A 80 -1.83 8.78 22.13
CA HIS A 80 -2.85 9.66 21.59
C HIS A 80 -2.21 10.79 20.76
N PRO A 81 -2.76 11.15 19.58
CA PRO A 81 -2.21 12.18 18.69
C PRO A 81 -1.89 13.53 19.35
N SER A 82 -2.56 13.88 20.44
CA SER A 82 -2.32 15.12 21.20
C SER A 82 -1.06 15.09 22.08
N ALA A 83 -0.38 13.95 22.24
CA ALA A 83 0.78 13.79 23.13
C ALA A 83 2.11 14.24 22.50
N TYR A 84 2.17 14.46 21.18
CA TYR A 84 3.40 14.79 20.47
C TYR A 84 3.73 16.30 20.46
N ASP A 85 5.02 16.64 20.55
CA ASP A 85 5.53 18.03 20.57
C ASP A 85 5.42 18.74 19.20
N SER A 86 5.38 20.06 19.25
CA SER A 86 5.21 21.03 18.17
C SER A 86 6.30 21.05 17.10
N ASN A 87 7.51 20.55 17.37
CA ASN A 87 8.67 20.66 16.47
C ASN A 87 8.95 19.41 15.61
N GLN A 88 8.08 18.42 15.61
CA GLN A 88 8.29 17.17 14.88
C GLN A 88 7.87 17.28 13.40
N HIS A 89 8.74 16.82 12.49
CA HIS A 89 8.45 16.75 11.05
C HIS A 89 7.72 15.46 10.68
N TYR A 90 6.94 15.51 9.59
CA TYR A 90 5.94 14.49 9.29
C TYR A 90 5.88 14.13 7.80
N LEU A 91 5.54 12.86 7.55
CA LEU A 91 5.53 12.22 6.23
C LEU A 91 4.12 11.71 5.95
N LEU A 92 3.48 12.27 4.91
CA LEU A 92 2.22 11.76 4.37
C LEU A 92 2.50 10.96 3.12
N LEU A 93 2.17 9.67 3.16
CA LEU A 93 2.27 8.79 2.01
C LEU A 93 0.86 8.35 1.60
N ALA A 94 0.43 8.83 0.44
CA ALA A 94 -0.83 8.42 -0.18
C ALA A 94 -0.59 7.24 -1.13
N PHE A 95 -1.28 6.13 -0.85
CA PHE A 95 -1.28 4.90 -1.63
C PHE A 95 -2.68 4.62 -2.18
N GLU A 96 -2.75 3.82 -3.24
CA GLU A 96 -4.04 3.30 -3.71
C GLU A 96 -4.66 2.33 -2.70
N GLU A 97 -5.99 2.20 -2.72
CA GLU A 97 -6.69 1.19 -1.91
C GLU A 97 -6.27 -0.23 -2.31
N GLY A 98 -5.54 -0.87 -1.38
CA GLY A 98 -4.81 -2.10 -1.62
C GLY A 98 -5.57 -3.39 -1.35
N GLY A 99 -6.72 -3.31 -0.67
CA GLY A 99 -7.54 -4.47 -0.29
C GLY A 99 -7.41 -4.82 1.19
N ILE A 100 -7.73 -6.07 1.53
CA ILE A 100 -7.69 -6.63 2.90
C ILE A 100 -6.37 -7.39 3.04
N ASP A 101 -5.72 -7.32 4.20
CA ASP A 101 -4.50 -8.10 4.42
C ASP A 101 -4.77 -9.62 4.44
N LEU A 102 -3.75 -10.41 4.09
CA LEU A 102 -3.87 -11.85 3.95
C LEU A 102 -4.17 -12.55 5.27
N ALA A 103 -3.85 -11.95 6.43
CA ALA A 103 -4.19 -12.53 7.72
C ALA A 103 -5.71 -12.54 7.98
N HIS A 104 -6.44 -11.58 7.39
CA HIS A 104 -7.90 -11.46 7.51
C HIS A 104 -8.65 -11.88 6.23
N TYR A 105 -7.95 -12.15 5.12
CA TYR A 105 -8.59 -12.53 3.86
C TYR A 105 -9.00 -14.00 3.83
N MET A 106 -10.26 -14.27 3.46
CA MET A 106 -10.80 -15.62 3.29
C MET A 106 -10.56 -16.11 1.85
N VAL A 107 -9.57 -16.99 1.68
CA VAL A 107 -9.28 -17.64 0.39
C VAL A 107 -10.43 -18.56 -0.01
N GLU A 108 -11.01 -18.32 -1.18
CA GLU A 108 -12.26 -18.96 -1.61
C GLU A 108 -12.05 -20.40 -2.13
N ASN A 109 -10.90 -20.69 -2.74
CA ASN A 109 -10.56 -22.01 -3.28
C ASN A 109 -9.05 -22.17 -3.50
N THR A 110 -8.62 -23.41 -3.76
CA THR A 110 -7.21 -23.76 -3.94
C THR A 110 -6.55 -23.01 -5.11
N LEU A 111 -7.27 -22.77 -6.20
CA LEU A 111 -6.72 -22.04 -7.36
C LEU A 111 -6.45 -20.57 -7.03
N GLN A 112 -7.33 -19.93 -6.26
CA GLN A 112 -7.11 -18.59 -5.72
C GLN A 112 -5.89 -18.56 -4.79
N GLY A 113 -5.74 -19.57 -3.92
CA GLY A 113 -4.54 -19.74 -3.09
C GLY A 113 -3.24 -19.84 -3.89
N TYR A 114 -3.23 -20.66 -4.95
CA TYR A 114 -2.08 -20.74 -5.87
C TYR A 114 -1.82 -19.42 -6.57
N SER A 115 -2.86 -18.74 -7.05
CA SER A 115 -2.72 -17.42 -7.68
C SER A 115 -2.04 -16.42 -6.75
N ILE A 116 -2.46 -16.34 -5.49
CA ILE A 116 -1.86 -15.45 -4.48
C ILE A 116 -0.36 -15.77 -4.31
N ALA A 117 -0.02 -17.05 -4.11
CA ALA A 117 1.37 -17.47 -3.93
C ALA A 117 2.24 -17.14 -5.16
N TYR A 118 1.75 -17.45 -6.37
CA TYR A 118 2.48 -17.15 -7.61
C TYR A 118 2.68 -15.65 -7.81
N GLN A 119 1.66 -14.83 -7.55
CA GLN A 119 1.80 -13.37 -7.62
C GLN A 119 2.88 -12.85 -6.68
N MET A 120 2.95 -13.36 -5.45
CA MET A 120 4.00 -13.00 -4.49
C MET A 120 5.39 -13.43 -4.96
N ILE A 121 5.54 -14.67 -5.44
CA ILE A 121 6.82 -15.19 -5.94
C ILE A 121 7.32 -14.34 -7.10
N ILE A 122 6.48 -14.13 -8.12
CA ILE A 122 6.84 -13.32 -9.30
C ILE A 122 7.22 -11.90 -8.89
N ALA A 123 6.42 -11.29 -8.02
CA ALA A 123 6.66 -9.96 -7.48
C ALA A 123 8.06 -9.84 -6.83
N LEU A 124 8.38 -10.75 -5.91
CA LEU A 124 9.66 -10.76 -5.20
C LEU A 124 10.82 -11.10 -6.13
N SER A 125 10.69 -12.09 -7.01
CA SER A 125 11.74 -12.46 -7.97
C SER A 125 12.10 -11.30 -8.91
N VAL A 126 11.10 -10.57 -9.41
CA VAL A 126 11.35 -9.38 -10.26
C VAL A 126 12.07 -8.29 -9.46
N ALA A 127 11.67 -8.05 -8.21
CA ALA A 127 12.30 -7.06 -7.35
C ALA A 127 13.75 -7.44 -6.99
N GLU A 128 13.99 -8.70 -6.65
CA GLU A 128 15.31 -9.26 -6.36
C GLU A 128 16.25 -9.13 -7.58
N CYS A 129 15.82 -9.61 -8.75
CA CYS A 129 16.62 -9.57 -9.97
C CYS A 129 17.03 -8.12 -10.34
N ARG A 130 16.06 -7.20 -10.28
CA ARG A 130 16.28 -5.81 -10.73
C ARG A 130 17.03 -4.96 -9.72
N LEU A 131 16.81 -5.17 -8.43
CA LEU A 131 17.20 -4.20 -7.41
C LEU A 131 18.00 -4.82 -6.26
N SER A 132 18.20 -6.14 -6.29
CA SER A 132 18.69 -6.90 -5.14
C SER A 132 17.84 -6.58 -3.90
N PHE A 133 16.52 -6.56 -4.11
CA PHE A 133 15.52 -6.26 -3.10
C PHE A 133 15.38 -7.41 -2.11
N GLU A 134 15.33 -7.07 -0.82
CA GLU A 134 14.98 -7.98 0.27
C GLU A 134 13.86 -7.31 1.09
N HIS A 135 12.70 -7.96 1.27
CA HIS A 135 11.59 -7.37 2.05
C HIS A 135 11.90 -7.31 3.55
N ARG A 136 12.47 -8.40 4.07
CA ARG A 136 12.92 -8.63 5.47
C ARG A 136 11.84 -8.67 6.56
N ASP A 137 10.60 -8.31 6.23
CA ASP A 137 9.47 -8.42 7.15
C ASP A 137 8.16 -8.85 6.45
N LEU A 138 8.21 -9.91 5.63
CA LEU A 138 7.06 -10.34 4.82
C LEU A 138 6.19 -11.34 5.58
N HIS A 139 5.32 -10.84 6.45
CA HIS A 139 4.25 -11.61 7.10
C HIS A 139 2.89 -11.39 6.41
N CYS A 140 1.87 -12.19 6.76
CA CYS A 140 0.54 -12.10 6.12
C CYS A 140 -0.13 -10.72 6.23
N GLY A 141 0.20 -9.94 7.26
CA GLY A 141 -0.28 -8.56 7.43
C GLY A 141 0.31 -7.58 6.39
N ASN A 142 1.45 -7.90 5.79
CA ASN A 142 2.13 -7.10 4.76
C ASN A 142 1.78 -7.53 3.32
N VAL A 143 0.77 -8.39 3.17
CA VAL A 143 0.27 -8.86 1.88
C VAL A 143 -1.20 -8.47 1.76
N LEU A 144 -1.52 -7.49 0.94
CA LEU A 144 -2.90 -7.08 0.68
C LEU A 144 -3.50 -7.83 -0.50
N ILE A 145 -4.76 -8.22 -0.37
CA ILE A 145 -5.56 -8.94 -1.35
C ILE A 145 -6.74 -8.05 -1.76
N LYS A 146 -6.79 -7.70 -3.04
CA LYS A 146 -7.88 -6.94 -3.65
C LYS A 146 -8.69 -7.84 -4.57
N LYS A 147 -10.01 -7.91 -4.36
CA LYS A 147 -10.90 -8.58 -5.31
C LYS A 147 -10.93 -7.84 -6.65
N ILE A 148 -10.82 -8.59 -7.74
CA ILE A 148 -10.90 -8.10 -9.12
C ILE A 148 -11.81 -9.02 -9.94
N ASP A 149 -12.14 -8.60 -11.15
CA ASP A 149 -12.91 -9.44 -12.08
C ASP A 149 -12.15 -10.77 -12.35
N PRO A 150 -12.80 -11.95 -12.18
CA PRO A 150 -12.18 -13.25 -12.42
C PRO A 150 -11.58 -13.43 -13.82
N GLY A 151 -12.06 -12.71 -14.83
CA GLY A 151 -11.54 -12.75 -16.20
C GLY A 151 -10.22 -11.98 -16.39
N VAL A 152 -9.74 -11.28 -15.37
CA VAL A 152 -8.47 -10.55 -15.44
C VAL A 152 -7.30 -11.52 -15.26
N SER A 153 -6.33 -11.45 -16.17
CA SER A 153 -5.04 -12.11 -16.01
C SER A 153 -3.97 -11.11 -15.60
N ILE A 154 -2.96 -11.60 -14.91
CA ILE A 154 -1.75 -10.87 -14.55
C ILE A 154 -0.71 -11.19 -15.61
N ASN A 155 -0.43 -10.18 -16.43
CA ASN A 155 0.40 -10.33 -17.62
C ASN A 155 1.72 -9.56 -17.43
N GLY A 156 2.83 -10.30 -17.55
CA GLY A 156 4.15 -9.78 -17.88
C GLY A 156 4.52 -10.22 -19.29
N ASN A 157 5.67 -9.78 -19.82
CA ASN A 157 6.03 -10.10 -21.20
C ASN A 157 6.37 -11.58 -21.45
N GLU A 158 6.67 -12.35 -20.39
CA GLU A 158 6.90 -13.81 -20.47
C GLU A 158 5.96 -14.61 -19.56
N ILE A 159 5.10 -13.94 -18.79
CA ILE A 159 4.28 -14.59 -17.75
C ILE A 159 2.83 -14.24 -17.97
N HIS A 160 1.98 -15.27 -18.08
CA HIS A 160 0.54 -15.14 -18.07
C HIS A 160 -0.04 -15.95 -16.92
N LEU A 161 -0.51 -15.26 -15.88
CA LEU A 161 -1.07 -15.89 -14.68
C LEU A 161 -2.55 -15.51 -14.55
N ALA A 162 -3.44 -16.50 -14.51
CA ALA A 162 -4.85 -16.26 -14.22
C ALA A 162 -4.99 -15.73 -12.79
N SER A 163 -5.65 -14.58 -12.61
CA SER A 163 -5.75 -13.93 -11.28
C SER A 163 -6.61 -14.70 -10.30
N HIS A 164 -7.57 -15.50 -10.79
CA HIS A 164 -8.58 -16.17 -9.99
C HIS A 164 -9.35 -15.19 -9.08
N GLY A 165 -9.64 -14.00 -9.63
CA GLY A 165 -10.46 -12.96 -8.98
C GLY A 165 -9.72 -12.14 -7.93
N VAL A 166 -8.39 -12.25 -7.82
CA VAL A 166 -7.60 -11.53 -6.82
C VAL A 166 -6.32 -10.90 -7.37
N LEU A 167 -6.01 -9.71 -6.85
CA LEU A 167 -4.75 -9.00 -7.05
C LEU A 167 -4.01 -8.88 -5.73
N VAL A 168 -2.76 -9.32 -5.69
CA VAL A 168 -1.87 -9.20 -4.53
C VAL A 168 -1.16 -7.85 -4.54
N LYS A 169 -0.87 -7.29 -3.36
CA LYS A 169 0.06 -6.17 -3.19
C LYS A 169 0.90 -6.39 -1.95
N ILE A 170 2.22 -6.31 -2.09
CA ILE A 170 3.14 -6.34 -0.96
C ILE A 170 3.34 -4.91 -0.47
N ILE A 171 3.25 -4.70 0.84
CA ILE A 171 3.35 -3.39 1.51
C ILE A 171 4.35 -3.44 2.67
N ASP A 172 4.57 -2.28 3.27
CA ASP A 172 5.47 -2.06 4.42
C ASP A 172 6.92 -2.48 4.19
N PHE A 173 7.65 -1.61 3.51
CA PHE A 173 9.06 -1.79 3.20
C PHE A 173 9.99 -1.23 4.27
N SER A 174 9.53 -1.04 5.52
CA SER A 174 10.28 -0.34 6.57
C SER A 174 11.63 -1.00 6.90
N PHE A 175 11.69 -2.33 6.83
CA PHE A 175 12.93 -3.10 7.01
C PHE A 175 13.60 -3.53 5.71
N SER A 176 13.05 -3.14 4.56
CA SER A 176 13.53 -3.61 3.28
C SER A 176 14.90 -3.05 2.92
N LYS A 177 15.64 -3.82 2.13
CA LYS A 177 16.96 -3.44 1.61
C LYS A 177 16.94 -3.47 0.08
N LEU A 178 17.66 -2.53 -0.52
CA LEU A 178 17.92 -2.40 -1.96
C LEU A 178 19.40 -2.07 -2.12
N SER A 179 20.09 -2.67 -3.10
CA SER A 179 21.54 -2.42 -3.30
C SER A 179 21.96 -2.06 -4.72
N LYS A 180 21.07 -2.16 -5.72
CA LYS A 180 21.31 -1.60 -7.06
C LYS A 180 20.74 -0.17 -7.12
N GLY A 181 21.49 0.75 -7.74
CA GLY A 181 21.31 2.21 -7.66
C GLY A 181 19.88 2.74 -7.84
N ILE A 182 19.60 3.85 -7.15
CA ILE A 182 18.28 4.48 -6.99
C ILE A 182 17.84 5.15 -8.30
N GLN A 183 17.20 4.40 -9.19
CA GLN A 183 16.07 4.98 -9.92
C GLN A 183 14.86 4.81 -9.00
N PHE A 184 14.37 5.92 -8.42
CA PHE A 184 13.16 5.97 -7.60
C PHE A 184 12.03 5.20 -8.29
N CYS A 185 11.90 3.93 -7.92
CA CYS A 185 10.94 3.06 -8.51
C CYS A 185 9.71 3.18 -7.64
N ASN A 186 8.63 3.72 -8.20
CA ASN A 186 7.28 3.53 -7.65
C ASN A 186 7.09 2.02 -7.38
N PHE A 187 7.26 1.58 -6.14
CA PHE A 187 7.10 0.19 -5.74
C PHE A 187 5.69 0.01 -5.22
N LEU A 188 4.86 -0.55 -6.09
CA LEU A 188 3.78 -1.45 -5.73
C LEU A 188 4.00 -2.63 -6.65
N ILE A 189 4.48 -3.73 -6.08
CA ILE A 189 5.22 -4.78 -6.81
C ILE A 189 4.34 -5.49 -7.86
N VAL A 190 3.02 -5.28 -7.85
CA VAL A 190 2.13 -5.81 -8.89
C VAL A 190 1.81 -4.81 -10.01
N SER A 191 1.92 -3.50 -9.77
CA SER A 191 1.57 -2.47 -10.77
C SER A 191 2.68 -2.26 -11.82
N LYS A 192 3.88 -2.80 -11.61
CA LYS A 192 5.06 -2.60 -12.48
C LYS A 192 5.51 -3.84 -13.28
N MET A 193 4.71 -4.90 -13.33
CA MET A 193 5.01 -6.09 -14.15
C MET A 193 5.13 -5.82 -15.67
N HIS A 194 4.78 -4.62 -16.14
CA HIS A 194 4.67 -4.25 -17.56
C HIS A 194 5.98 -3.73 -18.21
N GLN A 195 7.16 -4.05 -17.65
CA GLN A 195 8.45 -3.69 -18.25
C GLN A 195 9.37 -4.89 -18.49
N ILE A 196 8.82 -6.08 -18.70
CA ILE A 196 9.61 -7.19 -19.28
C ILE A 196 9.88 -6.91 -20.78
#